data_AF-A0A8J7UAL9-F1
#
_entry.id   AF-A0A8J7UAL9-F1
#
_cell.length_a   1.000
_cell.length_b   1.000
_cell.length_c   1.000
_cell.angle_alpha   90.00
_cell.angle_beta   90.00
_cell.angle_gamma   90.00
#
_symmetry.space_group_name_H-M   'P 1'
#
loop_
_entity.id
_entity.type
_entity.pdbx_description
1 polymer ?
#
loop_
_entity_poly.entity_id
_entity_poly.type
_entity_poly.pdbx_seq_one_letter_code
_entity_poly.pdbx_strand_id
1 'polypeptide(L)'
;MEGDYPSPKKSAAEKAATLLLGFKGVLRAKPLEEGEKEELLSAEERSEKKVAFGMCRPYNEGVRLALCRDVSIAVVVDTSEFVYPHEPHMRILFRGSVVGEDIYDKEKAEELKKSKNNVFLWDNFVVDTDWFPRAGNRDEMSLF
;
A
#
# COMPACT_ATOMS: atom_id res chain seq x y z
N MET A 1 -35.57 -18.97 19.52
CA MET A 1 -34.16 -18.55 19.69
C MET A 1 -33.43 -18.92 18.43
N GLU A 2 -33.43 -18.04 17.43
CA GLU A 2 -32.49 -18.15 16.33
C GLU A 2 -31.14 -17.66 16.86
N GLY A 3 -30.19 -18.58 16.99
CA GLY A 3 -28.81 -18.22 17.28
C GLY A 3 -28.24 -17.50 16.06
N ASP A 4 -27.69 -16.31 16.29
CA ASP A 4 -26.99 -15.51 15.29
C ASP A 4 -25.69 -16.22 14.89
N TYR A 5 -25.79 -17.22 14.01
CA TYR A 5 -24.64 -17.96 13.51
C TYR A 5 -23.93 -17.09 12.46
N PRO A 6 -22.65 -16.75 12.66
CA PRO A 6 -21.93 -15.93 11.71
C PRO A 6 -21.83 -16.64 10.35
N SER A 7 -21.97 -15.86 9.27
CA SER A 7 -21.86 -16.39 7.91
C SER A 7 -20.52 -17.12 7.71
N PRO A 8 -20.44 -18.12 6.81
CA PRO A 8 -19.20 -18.89 6.58
C PRO A 8 -17.99 -18.00 6.27
N LYS A 9 -18.20 -16.91 5.52
CA LYS A 9 -17.18 -15.91 5.19
C LYS A 9 -16.69 -15.16 6.43
N LYS A 10 -17.60 -14.75 7.33
CA LYS A 10 -17.25 -14.07 8.58
C LYS A 10 -16.38 -14.97 9.47
N SER A 11 -16.76 -16.25 9.60
CA SER A 11 -15.97 -17.21 10.38
C SER A 11 -14.57 -17.48 9.81
N ALA A 12 -14.42 -17.45 8.47
CA ALA A 12 -13.14 -17.63 7.82
C ALA A 12 -12.22 -16.41 8.00
N ALA A 13 -12.79 -15.20 7.91
CA ALA A 13 -12.06 -13.96 8.12
C ALA A 13 -11.53 -13.84 9.56
N GLU A 14 -12.35 -14.20 10.56
CA GLU A 14 -11.96 -14.22 11.97
C GLU A 14 -10.82 -15.22 12.24
N LYS A 15 -10.88 -16.40 11.62
CA LYS A 15 -9.80 -17.39 11.70
C LYS A 15 -8.52 -16.86 11.06
N ALA A 16 -8.62 -16.25 9.87
CA ALA A 16 -7.46 -15.67 9.18
C ALA A 16 -6.82 -14.54 10.00
N ALA A 17 -7.61 -13.63 10.59
CA ALA A 17 -7.11 -12.58 11.46
C ALA A 17 -6.40 -13.16 12.69
N THR A 18 -6.96 -14.22 13.29
CA THR A 18 -6.34 -14.93 14.42
C THR A 18 -5.00 -15.55 14.04
N LEU A 19 -4.91 -16.17 12.86
CA LEU A 19 -3.66 -16.74 12.35
C LEU A 19 -2.59 -15.65 12.12
N LEU A 20 -2.99 -14.50 11.57
CA LEU A 20 -2.08 -13.36 11.33
C LEU A 20 -1.46 -12.82 12.62
N LEU A 21 -2.17 -12.84 13.75
CA LEU A 21 -1.61 -12.45 15.05
C LEU A 21 -0.43 -13.32 15.51
N GLY A 22 -0.29 -14.53 14.97
CA GLY A 22 0.84 -15.41 15.26
C GLY A 22 2.13 -15.05 14.50
N PHE A 23 2.06 -14.13 13.53
CA PHE A 23 3.21 -13.74 12.72
C PHE A 23 4.07 -12.74 13.49
N LYS A 24 5.39 -12.93 13.39
CA LYS A 24 6.37 -12.03 14.02
C LYS A 24 6.16 -10.60 13.51
N GLY A 25 6.06 -9.65 14.44
CA GLY A 25 5.84 -8.23 14.13
C GLY A 25 4.38 -7.84 13.89
N VAL A 26 3.41 -8.77 13.92
CA VAL A 26 1.98 -8.38 13.87
C VAL A 26 1.50 -7.97 15.26
N LEU A 27 1.04 -6.73 15.40
CA LEU A 27 0.54 -6.17 16.65
C LEU A 27 -0.97 -6.36 16.80
N ARG A 28 -1.72 -6.18 15.71
CA ARG A 28 -3.17 -6.35 15.65
C ARG A 28 -3.59 -6.82 14.27
N ALA A 29 -4.65 -7.62 14.21
CA ALA A 29 -5.32 -7.98 12.97
C ALA A 29 -6.83 -7.99 13.19
N LYS A 30 -7.59 -7.44 12.25
CA LYS A 30 -9.05 -7.37 12.33
C LYS A 30 -9.68 -7.47 10.93
N PRO A 31 -10.68 -8.34 10.72
CA PRO A 31 -11.53 -8.25 9.54
C PRO A 31 -12.24 -6.90 9.48
N LEU A 32 -12.24 -6.25 8.33
CA LEU A 32 -12.93 -4.99 8.12
C LEU A 32 -14.42 -5.24 7.85
N GLU A 33 -15.26 -4.49 8.57
CA GLU A 33 -16.69 -4.40 8.29
C GLU A 33 -16.94 -3.47 7.10
N GLU A 34 -18.11 -3.60 6.46
CA GLU A 34 -18.41 -2.84 5.24
C GLU A 34 -18.38 -1.32 5.49
N GLY A 35 -18.93 -0.86 6.61
CA GLY A 35 -18.86 0.56 6.99
C GLY A 35 -17.42 1.05 7.20
N GLU A 36 -16.52 0.20 7.72
CA GLU A 36 -15.11 0.55 7.88
C GLU A 36 -14.39 0.63 6.53
N LYS A 37 -14.74 -0.25 5.58
CA LYS A 37 -14.22 -0.18 4.20
C LYS A 37 -14.65 1.14 3.52
N GLU A 38 -15.91 1.54 3.67
CA GLU A 38 -16.43 2.81 3.13
C GLU A 38 -15.72 4.03 3.74
N GLU A 39 -15.45 4.01 5.05
CA GLU A 39 -14.68 5.06 5.73
C GLU A 39 -13.24 5.14 5.22
N LEU A 40 -12.58 4.00 5.04
CA LEU A 40 -11.22 3.93 4.49
C LEU A 40 -11.17 4.42 3.04
N LEU A 41 -12.11 4.00 2.18
CA LEU A 41 -12.21 4.49 0.81
C LEU A 41 -12.43 6.01 0.78
N SER A 42 -13.30 6.52 1.66
CA SER A 42 -13.54 7.96 1.78
C SER A 42 -12.32 8.74 2.26
N ALA A 43 -11.52 8.16 3.17
CA ALA A 43 -10.27 8.74 3.63
C ALA A 43 -9.21 8.76 2.52
N GLU A 44 -9.12 7.69 1.73
CA GLU A 44 -8.23 7.60 0.58
C GLU A 44 -8.60 8.65 -0.48
N GLU A 45 -9.88 8.76 -0.87
CA GLU A 45 -10.35 9.76 -1.84
C GLU A 45 -10.03 11.20 -1.45
N ARG A 46 -10.08 11.51 -0.14
CA ARG A 46 -9.70 12.84 0.36
C ARG A 46 -8.19 13.07 0.26
N SER A 47 -7.40 12.03 0.41
CA SER A 47 -5.95 12.07 0.31
C SER A 47 -5.49 12.16 -1.15
N GLU A 48 -6.09 11.38 -2.05
CA GLU A 48 -5.83 11.37 -3.50
C GLU A 48 -6.16 12.72 -4.18
N LYS A 49 -7.11 13.49 -3.61
CA LYS A 49 -7.40 14.87 -4.05
C LYS A 49 -6.27 15.85 -3.75
N LYS A 50 -5.35 15.53 -2.83
CA LYS A 50 -4.19 16.35 -2.53
C LYS A 50 -3.08 16.02 -3.52
N VAL A 51 -2.45 17.05 -4.07
CA VAL A 51 -1.30 16.87 -4.94
C VAL A 51 -0.12 16.39 -4.09
N ALA A 52 0.40 15.20 -4.39
CA ALA A 52 1.62 14.70 -3.80
C ALA A 52 2.83 15.33 -4.51
N PHE A 53 3.83 15.76 -3.72
CA PHE A 53 5.08 16.35 -4.19
C PHE A 53 4.92 17.54 -5.16
N GLY A 54 3.75 18.21 -5.16
CA GLY A 54 3.47 19.33 -6.06
C GLY A 54 3.32 18.96 -7.54
N MET A 55 3.27 17.66 -7.89
CA MET A 55 3.37 17.20 -9.27
C MET A 55 2.20 16.32 -9.73
N CYS A 56 1.76 15.35 -8.92
CA CYS A 56 0.76 14.35 -9.34
C CYS A 56 -0.30 14.09 -8.26
N ARG A 57 -1.46 13.57 -8.67
CA ARG A 57 -2.44 12.98 -7.74
C ARG A 57 -2.05 11.52 -7.51
N PRO A 58 -1.81 11.10 -6.26
CA PRO A 58 -1.62 9.69 -5.98
C PRO A 58 -2.97 8.98 -6.12
N TYR A 59 -2.95 7.75 -6.65
CA TYR A 59 -4.09 6.83 -6.65
C TYR A 59 -3.65 5.53 -6.02
N ASN A 60 -4.22 5.15 -4.87
CA ASN A 60 -3.76 3.95 -4.15
C ASN A 60 -4.50 2.70 -4.64
N GLU A 61 -4.08 2.20 -5.81
CA GLU A 61 -4.65 1.03 -6.45
C GLU A 61 -4.60 -0.19 -5.53
N GLY A 62 -3.52 -0.37 -4.76
CA GLY A 62 -3.37 -1.45 -3.79
C GLY A 62 -4.49 -1.45 -2.74
N VAL A 63 -4.76 -0.29 -2.13
CA VAL A 63 -5.85 -0.13 -1.15
C VAL A 63 -7.22 -0.32 -1.80
N ARG A 64 -7.45 0.23 -3.00
CA ARG A 64 -8.72 0.05 -3.72
C ARG A 64 -9.02 -1.43 -3.98
N LEU A 65 -8.04 -2.15 -4.51
CA LEU A 65 -8.16 -3.59 -4.77
C LEU A 65 -8.34 -4.39 -3.46
N ALA A 66 -7.67 -4.00 -2.37
CA ALA A 66 -7.82 -4.66 -1.08
C ALA A 66 -9.23 -4.47 -0.50
N LEU A 67 -9.81 -3.27 -0.60
CA LEU A 67 -11.13 -2.95 -0.04
C LEU A 67 -12.29 -3.46 -0.90
N CYS A 68 -12.11 -3.60 -2.23
CA CYS A 68 -13.14 -4.20 -3.11
C CYS A 68 -13.30 -5.72 -2.96
N ARG A 69 -12.47 -6.40 -2.17
CA ARG A 69 -12.60 -7.85 -1.93
C ARG A 69 -13.72 -8.15 -0.95
N ASP A 70 -14.29 -9.34 -1.09
CA ASP A 70 -15.28 -9.89 -0.16
C ASP A 70 -14.80 -9.85 1.29
N VAL A 71 -13.53 -10.16 1.52
CA VAL A 71 -12.88 -10.16 2.82
C VAL A 71 -11.61 -9.34 2.75
N SER A 72 -11.50 -8.37 3.65
CA SER A 72 -10.31 -7.53 3.84
C SER A 72 -9.94 -7.58 5.32
N ILE A 73 -8.65 -7.71 5.62
CA ILE A 73 -8.15 -7.75 7.00
C ILE A 73 -7.17 -6.59 7.14
N ALA A 74 -7.46 -5.69 8.07
CA ALA A 74 -6.51 -4.65 8.47
C ALA A 74 -5.50 -5.27 9.45
N VAL A 75 -4.22 -5.02 9.20
CA VAL A 75 -3.11 -5.51 10.02
C VAL A 75 -2.27 -4.32 10.46
N VAL A 76 -2.01 -4.22 11.76
CA VAL A 76 -1.05 -3.27 12.33
C VAL A 76 0.23 -4.04 12.60
N VAL A 77 1.34 -3.57 12.05
CA VAL A 77 2.64 -4.22 12.16
C VAL A 77 3.66 -3.32 12.83
N ASP A 78 4.58 -3.93 13.58
CA ASP A 78 5.87 -3.35 13.94
C ASP A 78 6.82 -3.55 12.76
N THR A 79 7.12 -2.47 12.04
CA THR A 79 7.95 -2.51 10.83
C THR A 79 9.40 -2.91 11.10
N SER A 80 9.86 -2.87 12.35
CA SER A 80 11.21 -3.34 12.72
C SER A 80 11.31 -4.86 12.84
N GLU A 81 10.18 -5.53 13.08
CA GLU A 81 10.12 -6.98 13.34
C GLU A 81 9.35 -7.75 12.26
N PHE A 82 8.42 -7.07 11.56
CA PHE A 82 7.58 -7.68 10.54
C PHE A 82 8.34 -7.88 9.24
N VAL A 83 8.45 -9.14 8.82
CA VAL A 83 9.06 -9.50 7.53
C VAL A 83 7.95 -9.56 6.50
N TYR A 84 7.93 -8.56 5.62
CA TYR A 84 7.00 -8.57 4.50
C TYR A 84 7.35 -9.71 3.51
N PRO A 85 6.36 -10.37 2.88
CA PRO A 85 6.59 -11.45 1.93
C PRO A 85 7.47 -11.02 0.74
N HIS A 86 8.11 -11.93 0.01
CA HIS A 86 9.06 -11.52 -1.04
C HIS A 86 8.34 -10.98 -2.29
N GLU A 87 8.27 -9.65 -2.42
CA GLU A 87 8.03 -8.85 -3.63
C GLU A 87 8.16 -7.35 -3.22
N PRO A 88 8.33 -6.38 -4.13
CA PRO A 88 8.22 -4.98 -3.76
C PRO A 88 6.82 -4.74 -3.20
N HIS A 89 6.73 -4.34 -1.92
CA HIS A 89 5.46 -4.08 -1.24
C HIS A 89 4.83 -2.77 -1.68
N MET A 90 5.63 -1.92 -2.31
CA MET A 90 5.15 -0.71 -2.91
C MET A 90 5.84 -0.38 -4.23
N ARG A 91 5.06 0.03 -5.21
CA ARG A 91 5.52 0.57 -6.49
C ARG A 91 4.74 1.81 -6.88
N ILE A 92 5.42 2.76 -7.52
CA ILE A 92 4.76 3.85 -8.24
C ILE A 92 4.74 3.50 -9.72
N LEU A 93 3.54 3.51 -10.29
CA LEU A 93 3.30 3.33 -11.70
C LEU A 93 2.92 4.66 -12.34
N PHE A 94 3.57 4.98 -13.45
CA PHE A 94 3.20 6.09 -14.31
C PHE A 94 3.06 5.59 -15.74
N ARG A 95 1.86 5.72 -16.32
CA ARG A 95 1.54 5.23 -17.68
C ARG A 95 1.95 3.76 -17.91
N GLY A 96 1.75 2.91 -16.89
CA GLY A 96 2.08 1.49 -16.93
C GLY A 96 3.56 1.15 -16.74
N SER A 97 4.44 2.14 -16.53
CA SER A 97 5.86 1.95 -16.23
C SER A 97 6.11 2.10 -14.74
N VAL A 98 6.97 1.25 -14.17
CA VAL A 98 7.43 1.41 -12.78
C VAL A 98 8.40 2.59 -12.74
N VAL A 99 8.04 3.61 -11.97
CA VAL A 99 8.83 4.84 -11.79
C VAL A 99 9.33 4.99 -10.36
N GLY A 100 8.85 4.16 -9.44
CA GLY A 100 9.41 4.04 -8.10
C GLY A 100 9.16 2.68 -7.48
N GLU A 101 10.08 2.20 -6.67
CA GLU A 101 10.03 0.89 -6.04
C GLU A 101 10.93 0.83 -4.78
N ASP A 102 10.66 -0.15 -3.92
CA ASP A 102 11.57 -0.53 -2.84
C ASP A 102 12.79 -1.30 -3.37
N ILE A 103 13.99 -0.84 -2.98
CA ILE A 103 15.30 -1.41 -3.31
C ILE A 103 15.95 -1.96 -2.04
N TYR A 104 15.83 -3.27 -1.82
CA TYR A 104 16.43 -3.95 -0.66
C TYR A 104 17.89 -4.36 -0.88
N ASP A 105 18.35 -4.39 -2.13
CA ASP A 105 19.75 -4.60 -2.46
C ASP A 105 20.55 -3.33 -2.15
N LYS A 106 21.45 -3.43 -1.16
CA LYS A 106 22.24 -2.30 -0.68
C LYS A 106 23.20 -1.76 -1.73
N GLU A 107 23.79 -2.63 -2.56
CA GLU A 107 24.72 -2.20 -3.61
C GLU A 107 23.96 -1.46 -4.71
N LYS A 108 22.81 -2.00 -5.14
CA LYS A 108 21.90 -1.32 -6.09
C LYS A 108 21.44 0.03 -5.54
N ALA A 109 21.05 0.10 -4.27
CA ALA A 109 20.61 1.35 -3.64
C ALA A 109 21.72 2.42 -3.64
N GLU A 110 22.94 2.06 -3.23
CA GLU A 110 24.09 2.98 -3.21
C GLU A 110 24.51 3.45 -4.60
N GLU A 111 24.35 2.61 -5.63
CA GLU A 111 24.56 3.02 -7.01
C GLU A 111 23.49 4.01 -7.49
N LEU A 112 22.21 3.73 -7.23
CA LEU A 112 21.11 4.60 -7.62
C LEU A 112 21.16 5.98 -6.95
N LYS A 113 21.69 6.09 -5.72
CA LYS A 113 21.92 7.36 -5.01
C LYS A 113 22.93 8.28 -5.69
N LYS A 114 23.80 7.76 -6.57
CA LYS A 114 24.79 8.57 -7.31
C LYS A 114 24.16 9.31 -8.50
N SER A 115 22.99 8.88 -8.96
CA SER A 115 22.28 9.53 -10.07
C SER A 115 21.58 10.80 -9.59
N LYS A 116 21.67 11.88 -10.38
CA LYS A 116 20.92 13.11 -10.14
C LYS A 116 19.43 12.99 -10.49
N ASN A 117 19.07 11.96 -11.25
CA ASN A 117 17.72 11.74 -11.74
C ASN A 117 16.92 10.85 -10.78
N ASN A 118 17.52 10.36 -9.70
CA ASN A 118 16.84 9.57 -8.69
C ASN A 118 16.63 10.39 -7.42
N VAL A 119 15.44 10.27 -6.84
CA VAL A 119 15.14 10.80 -5.50
C VAL A 119 14.76 9.65 -4.59
N PHE A 120 15.36 9.61 -3.40
CA PHE A 120 14.98 8.65 -2.38
C PHE A 120 13.96 9.27 -1.43
N LEU A 121 12.78 8.67 -1.33
CA LEU A 121 11.72 9.13 -0.42
C LEU A 121 11.91 8.62 1.02
N TRP A 122 12.55 7.46 1.15
CA TRP A 122 13.08 6.88 2.39
C TRP A 122 14.33 6.05 2.05
N ASP A 123 14.90 5.32 3.02
CA ASP A 123 16.21 4.67 2.88
C ASP A 123 16.32 3.72 1.68
N ASN A 124 15.22 3.05 1.33
CA ASN A 124 15.15 2.04 0.27
C ASN A 124 14.14 2.37 -0.85
N PHE A 125 13.33 3.42 -0.78
CA PHE A 125 12.50 3.80 -1.95
C PHE A 125 13.30 4.66 -2.88
N VAL A 126 13.35 4.28 -4.14
CA VAL A 126 13.84 5.15 -5.20
C VAL A 126 12.67 5.58 -6.08
N VAL A 127 12.69 6.83 -6.54
CA VAL A 127 11.82 7.34 -7.58
C VAL A 127 12.68 7.95 -8.69
N ASP A 128 12.46 7.49 -9.92
CA ASP A 128 13.07 8.06 -11.12
C ASP A 128 12.30 9.33 -11.52
N THR A 129 13.01 10.45 -11.44
CA THR A 129 12.45 11.78 -11.67
C THR A 129 12.33 12.15 -13.13
N ASP A 130 12.99 11.44 -14.04
CA ASP A 130 12.87 11.68 -15.49
C ASP A 130 11.44 11.39 -15.99
N TRP A 131 10.71 10.55 -15.27
CA TRP A 131 9.32 10.21 -15.55
C TRP A 131 8.30 11.19 -14.94
N PHE A 132 8.73 12.15 -14.10
CA PHE A 132 7.80 13.12 -13.57
C PHE A 132 7.23 14.02 -14.68
N PRO A 133 5.89 14.20 -14.75
CA PRO A 133 5.31 15.12 -15.68
C PRO A 133 5.80 16.55 -15.41
N ARG A 134 6.30 17.22 -16.44
CA ARG A 134 6.62 18.65 -16.37
C ARG A 134 5.34 19.43 -16.07
N ALA A 135 5.47 20.53 -15.32
CA ALA A 135 4.36 21.36 -14.85
C ALA A 135 3.33 21.60 -15.98
N GLY A 136 2.09 21.14 -15.76
CA GLY A 136 0.97 21.28 -16.70
C GLY A 136 0.25 19.98 -17.06
N ASN A 137 0.87 18.81 -16.85
CA ASN A 137 0.21 17.51 -17.04
C ASN A 137 -0.45 17.04 -15.74
N ARG A 138 -1.74 16.68 -15.81
CA ARG A 138 -2.57 16.23 -14.66
C ARG A 138 -2.70 14.71 -14.60
N ASP A 139 -1.75 13.99 -15.18
CA ASP A 139 -1.79 12.53 -15.24
C ASP A 139 -1.68 11.92 -13.84
N GLU A 140 -2.38 10.82 -13.63
CA GLU A 140 -2.43 10.11 -12.36
C GLU A 140 -1.20 9.19 -12.18
N MET A 141 -0.71 9.08 -10.95
CA MET A 141 0.29 8.09 -10.56
C MET A 141 -0.35 7.07 -9.64
N SER A 142 -0.28 5.79 -10.00
CA SER A 142 -0.83 4.72 -9.19
C SER A 142 0.22 4.21 -8.21
N LEU A 143 -0.16 4.06 -6.95
CA LEU A 143 0.57 3.36 -5.92
C LEU A 143 -0.02 1.95 -5.82
N PHE A 144 0.83 0.96 -6.04
CA PHE A 144 0.50 -0.45 -5.82
C PHE A 144 1.25 -0.97 -4.60
#